data_AF-A0A854DWS0-F1
#
_entry.id   AF-A0A854DWS0-F1
#
_cell.length_a   1.000
_cell.length_b   1.000
_cell.length_c   1.000
_cell.angle_alpha   90.00
_cell.angle_beta   90.00
_cell.angle_gamma   90.00
#
_symmetry.space_group_name_H-M   'P 1'
#
loop_
_entity.id
_entity.type
_entity.pdbx_description
1 polymer ?
#
loop_
_entity_poly.entity_id
_entity_poly.type
_entity_poly.pdbx_seq_one_letter_code
_entity_poly.pdbx_strand_id
1 'polypeptide(L)'
;ASHTQQADIQEKTKGVDTLPTFLDKLDPQMKDIYTVAGQNAELLDRIPCYCGCGESVGHKNNKNCFIREIKKNGEVVWDSHATTCVNCLEIAVESSSMKPKGKSTLEIRNYIDKKYKEGYGKPTPTPMPKA
;
A
#
# COMPACT_ATOMS: atom_id res chain seq x y z
N ALA A 1 13.17 -19.30 17.84
CA ALA A 1 11.78 -19.36 17.36
C ALA A 1 11.81 -19.38 15.85
N SER A 2 11.28 -20.41 15.21
CA SER A 2 11.13 -20.44 13.75
C SER A 2 10.08 -19.41 13.36
N HIS A 3 10.50 -18.23 12.92
CA HIS A 3 9.62 -17.33 12.20
C HIS A 3 9.39 -17.94 10.83
N THR A 4 8.37 -18.80 10.72
CA THR A 4 7.86 -19.22 9.43
C THR A 4 7.34 -17.95 8.75
N GLN A 5 8.15 -17.39 7.86
CA GLN A 5 7.72 -16.33 6.95
C GLN A 5 6.68 -16.98 6.05
N GLN A 6 5.41 -16.88 6.44
CA GLN A 6 4.32 -17.22 5.55
C GLN A 6 4.42 -16.23 4.38
N ALA A 7 4.69 -16.76 3.19
CA ALA A 7 4.75 -15.95 1.99
C ALA A 7 3.41 -15.24 1.78
N ASP A 8 3.48 -14.05 1.20
CA ASP A 8 2.29 -13.27 0.88
C ASP A 8 1.34 -14.06 -0.04
N ILE A 9 0.04 -13.95 0.24
CA ILE A 9 -1.03 -14.53 -0.57
C ILE A 9 -1.45 -13.50 -1.61
N GLN A 10 -1.59 -13.94 -2.86
CA GLN A 10 -2.14 -13.12 -3.93
C GLN A 10 -3.47 -13.66 -4.42
N GLU A 11 -4.40 -12.76 -4.65
CA GLU A 11 -5.73 -13.10 -5.14
C GLU A 11 -6.18 -12.10 -6.19
N LYS A 12 -6.75 -12.61 -7.28
CA LYS A 12 -7.25 -11.79 -8.38
C LYS A 12 -8.76 -11.59 -8.25
N THR A 13 -9.21 -10.34 -8.30
CA THR A 13 -10.63 -9.97 -8.32
C THR A 13 -11.00 -9.19 -9.58
N LYS A 14 -12.30 -8.95 -9.77
CA LYS A 14 -12.85 -8.26 -10.95
C LYS A 14 -12.44 -6.78 -11.04
N GLY A 15 -12.05 -6.16 -9.94
CA GLY A 15 -11.70 -4.75 -9.88
C GLY A 15 -11.49 -4.24 -8.45
N VAL A 16 -11.18 -2.95 -8.34
CA VAL A 16 -10.91 -2.29 -7.04
C VAL A 16 -12.09 -2.33 -6.06
N ASP A 17 -13.33 -2.44 -6.58
CA ASP A 17 -14.55 -2.55 -5.77
C ASP A 17 -14.86 -3.98 -5.31
N THR A 18 -14.06 -4.96 -5.73
CA THR A 18 -14.19 -6.36 -5.28
C THR A 18 -12.95 -6.73 -4.48
N LEU A 19 -13.10 -6.81 -3.16
CA LEU A 19 -12.03 -7.20 -2.25
C LEU A 19 -11.73 -8.70 -2.32
N PRO A 20 -10.49 -9.12 -2.03
CA PRO A 20 -10.08 -10.52 -2.03
C PRO A 20 -10.58 -11.27 -0.79
N THR A 21 -10.86 -12.57 -0.96
CA THR A 21 -11.38 -13.48 0.07
C THR A 21 -10.43 -13.71 1.23
N PHE A 22 -9.12 -13.49 1.06
CA PHE A 22 -8.17 -13.56 2.19
C PHE A 22 -8.47 -12.54 3.30
N LEU A 23 -9.28 -11.51 3.02
CA LEU A 23 -9.74 -10.55 4.02
C LEU A 23 -10.99 -11.00 4.78
N ASP A 24 -11.69 -12.05 4.35
CA ASP A 24 -13.04 -12.38 4.82
C ASP A 24 -13.14 -12.54 6.35
N LYS A 25 -12.10 -13.13 6.94
CA LYS A 25 -11.99 -13.42 8.37
C LYS A 25 -11.17 -12.40 9.17
N LEU A 26 -10.67 -11.35 8.51
CA LEU A 26 -9.92 -10.29 9.16
C LEU A 26 -10.85 -9.22 9.73
N ASP A 27 -10.29 -8.37 10.59
CA ASP A 27 -11.00 -7.23 11.17
C ASP A 27 -11.64 -6.37 10.07
N PRO A 28 -12.89 -5.88 10.23
CA PRO A 28 -13.54 -4.99 9.28
C PRO A 28 -12.67 -3.77 8.89
N GLN A 29 -11.89 -3.23 9.82
CA GLN A 29 -10.96 -2.13 9.55
C GLN A 29 -9.92 -2.50 8.49
N MET A 30 -9.49 -3.77 8.43
CA MET A 30 -8.56 -4.22 7.38
C MET A 30 -9.21 -4.14 6.00
N LYS A 31 -10.49 -4.51 5.88
CA LYS A 31 -11.24 -4.41 4.62
C LYS A 31 -11.36 -2.94 4.19
N ASP A 32 -11.68 -2.05 5.13
CA ASP A 32 -11.78 -0.62 4.85
C ASP A 32 -10.45 -0.04 4.33
N ILE A 33 -9.32 -0.40 4.95
CA ILE A 33 -8.00 0.08 4.51
C ILE A 33 -7.64 -0.47 3.13
N TYR A 34 -7.96 -1.74 2.84
CA TYR A 34 -7.77 -2.31 1.50
C TYR A 34 -8.65 -1.62 0.44
N THR A 35 -9.90 -1.27 0.79
CA THR A 35 -10.76 -0.45 -0.07
C THR A 35 -10.15 0.94 -0.32
N VAL A 36 -9.66 1.62 0.72
CA VAL A 36 -8.96 2.90 0.60
C VAL A 36 -7.74 2.77 -0.32
N ALA A 37 -6.95 1.72 -0.17
CA ALA A 37 -5.78 1.47 -0.99
C ALA A 37 -6.14 1.22 -2.46
N GLY A 38 -7.22 0.47 -2.73
CA GLY A 38 -7.77 0.27 -4.07
C GLY A 38 -8.23 1.57 -4.73
N GLN A 39 -9.00 2.37 -4.01
CA GLN A 39 -9.53 3.65 -4.50
C GLN A 39 -8.44 4.71 -4.72
N ASN A 40 -7.32 4.62 -4.00
CA ASN A 40 -6.22 5.57 -4.08
C ASN A 40 -4.95 4.96 -4.71
N ALA A 41 -5.09 3.88 -5.48
CA ALA A 41 -3.96 3.13 -6.01
C ALA A 41 -2.98 3.99 -6.85
N GLU A 42 -3.49 4.97 -7.62
CA GLU A 42 -2.65 5.90 -8.39
C GLU A 42 -1.80 6.81 -7.48
N LEU A 43 -2.39 7.32 -6.40
CA LEU A 43 -1.67 8.09 -5.39
C LEU A 43 -0.61 7.21 -4.73
N LEU A 44 -1.00 6.05 -4.23
CA LEU A 44 -0.11 5.15 -3.49
C LEU A 44 1.01 4.55 -4.36
N ASP A 45 0.87 4.57 -5.69
CA ASP A 45 1.95 4.24 -6.63
C ASP A 45 3.13 5.23 -6.53
N ARG A 46 2.85 6.44 -6.04
CA ARG A 46 3.81 7.54 -5.89
C ARG A 46 4.30 7.76 -4.46
N ILE A 47 3.77 6.99 -3.50
CA ILE A 47 4.12 7.08 -2.09
C ILE A 47 5.01 5.89 -1.71
N PRO A 48 6.18 6.12 -1.10
CA PRO A 48 7.04 5.03 -0.64
C PRO A 48 6.50 4.40 0.65
N CYS A 49 6.87 3.14 0.88
CA CYS A 49 6.69 2.51 2.18
C CYS A 49 8.03 2.49 2.94
N TYR A 50 7.99 2.74 4.24
CA TYR A 50 9.15 2.75 5.13
C TYR A 50 9.20 1.52 6.05
N CYS A 51 8.56 0.41 5.66
CA CYS A 51 8.58 -0.87 6.40
C CYS A 51 9.97 -1.55 6.42
N GLY A 52 10.89 -1.18 5.52
CA GLY A 52 12.15 -1.91 5.28
C GLY A 52 12.01 -3.19 4.45
N CYS A 53 10.79 -3.56 4.07
CA CYS A 53 10.46 -4.76 3.29
C CYS A 53 10.64 -4.61 1.76
N GLY A 54 11.00 -3.41 1.29
CA GLY A 54 11.04 -3.08 -0.14
C GLY A 54 11.95 -3.98 -0.98
N GLU A 55 13.19 -4.22 -0.53
CA GLU A 55 14.16 -5.03 -1.29
C GLU A 55 13.94 -6.53 -1.13
N SER A 56 13.53 -6.99 0.06
CA SER A 56 13.34 -8.41 0.36
C SER A 56 12.10 -9.00 -0.34
N VAL A 57 11.03 -8.21 -0.48
CA VAL A 57 9.78 -8.62 -1.13
C VAL A 57 9.67 -8.09 -2.56
N GLY A 58 10.43 -7.04 -2.90
CA GLY A 58 10.41 -6.40 -4.22
C GLY A 58 9.35 -5.31 -4.39
N HIS A 59 8.81 -4.77 -3.29
CA HIS A 59 7.83 -3.68 -3.32
C HIS A 59 8.47 -2.36 -3.76
N LYS A 60 7.84 -1.68 -4.73
CA LYS A 60 8.33 -0.42 -5.30
C LYS A 60 7.73 0.81 -4.67
N ASN A 61 6.59 0.68 -4.00
CA ASN A 61 5.81 1.75 -3.39
C ASN A 61 4.80 1.16 -2.41
N ASN A 62 4.09 2.03 -1.69
CA ASN A 62 3.07 1.63 -0.72
C ASN A 62 1.90 0.89 -1.38
N LYS A 63 1.53 1.21 -2.64
CA LYS A 63 0.54 0.44 -3.40
C LYS A 63 0.91 -1.05 -3.46
N ASN A 64 2.17 -1.39 -3.69
CA ASN A 64 2.58 -2.80 -3.82
C ASN A 64 2.39 -3.62 -2.55
N CYS A 65 2.27 -2.99 -1.37
CA CYS A 65 1.92 -3.69 -0.13
C CYS A 65 0.48 -4.25 -0.14
N PHE A 66 -0.40 -3.75 -1.03
CA PHE A 66 -1.81 -4.13 -1.12
C PHE A 66 -2.17 -4.72 -2.48
N ILE A 67 -1.56 -4.19 -3.55
CA ILE A 67 -1.89 -4.48 -4.94
C ILE A 67 -0.61 -4.75 -5.71
N ARG A 68 -0.46 -6.00 -6.13
CA ARG A 68 0.62 -6.43 -7.00
C ARG A 68 0.47 -5.83 -8.39
N GLU A 69 -0.73 -5.87 -8.95
CA GLU A 69 -1.01 -5.42 -10.32
C GLU A 69 -2.47 -4.96 -10.47
N ILE A 70 -2.69 -3.89 -11.23
CA ILE A 70 -4.00 -3.58 -11.83
C ILE A 70 -3.86 -3.83 -13.33
N LYS A 71 -4.59 -4.81 -13.85
CA LYS A 71 -4.50 -5.22 -15.25
C LYS A 71 -5.23 -4.25 -16.16
N LYS A 72 -4.88 -4.29 -17.46
CA LYS A 72 -5.51 -3.47 -18.51
C LYS A 72 -7.02 -3.66 -18.63
N ASN A 73 -7.54 -4.84 -18.27
CA ASN A 73 -8.96 -5.16 -18.26
C ASN A 73 -9.69 -4.77 -16.96
N GLY A 74 -9.00 -4.08 -16.03
CA GLY A 74 -9.55 -3.66 -14.75
C GLY A 74 -9.44 -4.68 -13.62
N GLU A 75 -9.07 -5.94 -13.90
CA GLU A 75 -8.85 -6.93 -12.84
C GLU A 75 -7.71 -6.50 -11.91
N VAL A 76 -7.86 -6.74 -10.61
CA VAL A 76 -6.86 -6.40 -9.59
C VAL A 76 -6.25 -7.69 -9.03
N VAL A 77 -4.93 -7.77 -8.99
CA VAL A 77 -4.19 -8.78 -8.24
C VAL A 77 -3.78 -8.15 -6.91
N TRP A 78 -4.49 -8.52 -5.85
CA TRP A 78 -4.23 -8.07 -4.49
C TRP A 78 -3.11 -8.88 -3.85
N ASP A 79 -2.47 -8.29 -2.85
CA ASP A 79 -1.37 -8.86 -2.08
C ASP A 79 -1.69 -8.75 -0.58
N SER A 80 -1.52 -9.82 0.18
CA SER A 80 -1.85 -9.87 1.61
C SER A 80 -0.82 -9.17 2.50
N HIS A 81 0.31 -8.70 1.95
CA HIS A 81 1.43 -8.21 2.74
C HIS A 81 1.03 -7.17 3.81
N ALA A 82 0.22 -6.18 3.42
CA ALA A 82 -0.20 -5.11 4.32
C ALA A 82 -0.99 -5.61 5.54
N THR A 83 -1.63 -6.79 5.47
CA THR A 83 -2.34 -7.37 6.63
C THR A 83 -1.45 -7.65 7.83
N THR A 84 -0.12 -7.68 7.64
CA THR A 84 0.87 -7.96 8.68
C THR A 84 1.80 -6.79 9.00
N CYS A 85 1.59 -5.62 8.39
CA CYS A 85 2.50 -4.47 8.53
C CYS A 85 1.75 -3.16 8.80
N VAL A 86 1.75 -2.73 10.07
CA VAL A 86 1.08 -1.49 10.50
C VAL A 86 1.54 -0.27 9.72
N ASN A 87 2.85 -0.13 9.43
CA ASN A 87 3.37 1.01 8.69
C ASN A 87 2.82 1.08 7.25
N CYS A 88 2.58 -0.07 6.60
CA CYS A 88 1.93 -0.10 5.29
C CYS A 88 0.52 0.50 5.35
N LEU A 89 -0.23 0.14 6.39
CA LEU A 89 -1.60 0.58 6.64
C LEU A 89 -1.67 2.08 6.95
N GLU A 90 -0.82 2.56 7.87
CA GLU A 90 -0.79 3.97 8.29
C GLU A 90 -0.44 4.91 7.13
N ILE A 91 0.61 4.58 6.36
CA ILE A 91 1.00 5.36 5.18
C ILE A 91 -0.14 5.43 4.16
N ALA A 92 -0.85 4.33 3.91
CA ALA A 92 -1.96 4.28 2.96
C ALA A 92 -3.12 5.18 3.40
N VAL A 93 -3.54 5.06 4.66
CA VAL A 93 -4.65 5.85 5.22
C VAL A 93 -4.29 7.33 5.27
N GLU A 94 -3.11 7.67 5.77
CA GLU A 94 -2.68 9.07 5.89
C GLU A 94 -2.60 9.75 4.54
N SER A 95 -1.92 9.11 3.58
CA SER A 95 -1.77 9.64 2.22
C SER A 95 -3.14 9.88 1.58
N SER A 96 -4.03 8.88 1.68
CA SER A 96 -5.36 8.95 1.08
C SER A 96 -6.24 10.01 1.75
N SER A 97 -6.09 10.24 3.06
CA SER A 97 -6.84 11.27 3.79
C SER A 97 -6.49 12.71 3.40
N MET A 98 -5.30 12.93 2.82
CA MET A 98 -4.83 14.25 2.43
C MET A 98 -5.35 14.69 1.06
N LYS A 99 -5.67 13.73 0.18
CA LYS A 99 -6.19 14.02 -1.17
C LYS A 99 -7.51 14.82 -1.15
N PRO A 100 -8.56 14.44 -0.38
CA PRO A 100 -9.79 15.23 -0.31
C PRO A 100 -9.60 16.60 0.38
N LYS A 101 -8.46 16.82 1.06
CA LYS A 101 -8.08 18.13 1.64
C LYS A 101 -7.40 19.06 0.62
N GLY A 102 -7.43 18.71 -0.67
CA GLY A 102 -6.87 19.52 -1.75
C GLY A 102 -5.36 19.42 -1.92
N LYS A 103 -4.69 18.45 -1.27
CA LYS A 103 -3.24 18.28 -1.38
C LYS A 103 -2.85 17.62 -2.70
N SER A 104 -1.83 18.18 -3.34
CA SER A 104 -1.19 17.59 -4.51
C SER A 104 -0.44 16.31 -4.13
N THR A 105 -0.22 15.42 -5.10
CA THR A 105 0.56 14.19 -4.89
C THR A 105 1.99 14.50 -4.40
N LEU A 106 2.60 15.59 -4.89
CA LEU A 106 3.92 16.03 -4.46
C LEU A 106 3.93 16.51 -3.00
N GLU A 107 2.92 17.28 -2.56
CA GLU A 107 2.79 17.67 -1.15
C GLU A 107 2.59 16.45 -0.24
N ILE A 108 1.73 15.51 -0.64
CA ILE A 108 1.50 14.27 0.12
C ILE A 108 2.80 13.47 0.22
N ARG A 109 3.50 13.29 -0.91
CA ARG A 109 4.80 12.61 -0.94
C ARG A 109 5.80 13.25 0.02
N ASN A 110 5.97 14.57 -0.05
CA ASN A 110 6.90 15.29 0.83
C ASN A 110 6.51 15.18 2.31
N TYR A 111 5.22 15.16 2.62
CA TYR A 111 4.72 14.96 3.98
C TYR A 111 5.10 13.57 4.51
N ILE A 112 4.82 12.51 3.73
CA ILE A 112 5.16 11.13 4.11
C ILE A 112 6.67 10.97 4.27
N ASP A 113 7.46 11.46 3.31
CA ASP A 113 8.92 11.38 3.40
C ASP A 113 9.43 12.08 4.66
N LYS A 114 8.93 13.28 4.98
CA LYS A 114 9.33 14.01 6.19
C LYS A 114 8.97 13.25 7.47
N LYS A 115 7.80 12.61 7.51
CA LYS A 115 7.30 11.92 8.72
C LYS A 115 8.00 10.58 8.96
N TYR A 116 8.28 9.82 7.90
CA TYR A 116 8.75 8.44 8.01
C TYR A 116 10.23 8.25 7.70
N LYS A 117 10.99 9.28 7.29
CA LYS A 117 12.44 9.16 7.00
C LYS A 117 13.33 8.83 8.20
N GLU A 118 12.89 9.09 9.43
CA GLU A 118 13.69 8.91 10.65
C GLU A 118 13.05 7.86 11.56
N GLY A 119 13.82 6.88 12.00
CA GLY A 119 13.34 5.80 12.89
C GLY A 119 12.63 4.63 12.20
N TYR A 120 12.46 4.67 10.88
CA TYR A 120 11.84 3.60 10.09
C TYR A 120 12.83 2.94 9.12
N GLY A 121 12.38 1.89 8.43
CA GLY A 121 13.19 1.17 7.46
C GLY A 121 13.48 1.97 6.20
N LYS A 122 14.46 1.50 5.41
CA LYS A 122 14.78 2.08 4.10
C LYS A 122 13.53 2.17 3.23
N PRO A 123 13.24 3.31 2.59
CA PRO A 123 12.06 3.45 1.75
C PRO A 123 12.15 2.54 0.53
N THR A 124 10.98 2.12 0.04
CA THR A 124 10.85 1.53 -1.30
C THR A 124 11.35 2.51 -2.37
N PRO A 125 11.90 2.03 -3.51
CA PRO A 125 12.47 2.87 -4.56
C PRO A 125 11.38 3.55 -5.41
N THR A 126 10.61 4.44 -4.79
CA THR A 126 9.45 5.11 -5.40
C THR A 126 9.87 6.43 -6.04
N PRO A 127 9.78 6.59 -7.37
CA PRO A 127 10.14 7.83 -8.05
C PRO A 127 9.33 9.03 -7.53
N MET A 128 9.97 10.20 -7.48
CA MET A 128 9.27 11.42 -7.09
C MET A 128 8.16 11.77 -8.11
N PRO A 129 6.97 12.20 -7.64
CA PRO A 129 5.94 12.77 -8.52
C PRO A 129 6.48 14.02 -9.22
N LYS A 130 6.00 14.28 -10.44
CA LYS A 130 6.22 15.58 -11.10
C LYS A 130 5.40 16.67 -10.38
N ALA A 131 5.90 17.90 -10.43
CA ALA A 131 5.16 19.09 -10.01
C ALA A 131 4.03 19.41 -10.99
#